data_AF-A0A1H3IGU2-F1
#
_entry.id   AF-A0A1H3IGU2-F1
#
_cell.length_a   1.000
_cell.length_b   1.000
_cell.length_c   1.000
_cell.angle_alpha   90.00
_cell.angle_beta   90.00
_cell.angle_gamma   90.00
#
_symmetry.space_group_name_H-M   'P 1'
#
loop_
_entity.id
_entity.type
_entity.pdbx_description
1 polymer ?
#
loop_
_entity_poly.entity_id
_entity_poly.type
_entity_poly.pdbx_seq_one_letter_code
_entity_poly.pdbx_strand_id
1 'polypeptide(L)' 'MKLGEILFQKDKLKNRIYAIRRAIVLSDLYLKDDEVIQNLNEMKLELEEELNQINKSLETIEDMEM' A
#
# COMPACT_ATOMS: atom_id res chain seq x y z
N MET A 1 8.16 -17.62 5.43
CA MET A 1 6.99 -17.48 4.53
C MET A 1 7.38 -18.00 3.17
N LYS A 2 6.46 -18.63 2.44
CA LYS A 2 6.73 -19.07 1.05
C LYS A 2 6.66 -17.85 0.12
N LEU A 3 7.48 -17.81 -0.94
CA LEU A 3 7.50 -16.70 -1.92
C LEU A 3 6.09 -16.32 -2.43
N GLY A 4 5.24 -17.32 -2.68
CA GLY A 4 3.85 -17.11 -3.09
C GLY A 4 2.99 -16.35 -2.05
N GLU A 5 3.24 -16.51 -0.75
CA GLU A 5 2.55 -15.76 0.30
C GLU A 5 2.96 -14.29 0.30
N ILE A 6 4.26 -14.02 0.05
CA ILE A 6 4.81 -12.67 -0.01
C ILE A 6 4.25 -11.93 -1.24
N LEU A 7 4.22 -12.59 -2.41
CA LEU A 7 3.63 -12.03 -3.62
C LEU A 7 2.13 -11.77 -3.46
N PHE A 8 1.41 -12.69 -2.83
CA PHE A 8 -0.01 -12.50 -2.53
C PHE A 8 -0.26 -11.30 -1.59
N GLN A 9 0.56 -11.13 -0.56
CA GLN A 9 0.48 -9.97 0.33
C GLN A 9 0.78 -8.66 -0.40
N LYS A 10 1.79 -8.65 -1.29
CA LYS A 10 2.12 -7.51 -2.15
C LYS A 10 0.93 -7.06 -3.00
N ASP A 11 0.27 -7.99 -3.67
CA ASP A 11 -0.91 -7.69 -4.50
C ASP A 11 -2.09 -7.19 -3.67
N LYS A 12 -2.31 -7.80 -2.50
CA LYS A 12 -3.35 -7.33 -1.55
C LYS A 12 -3.09 -5.90 -1.08
N LEU A 13 -1.84 -5.54 -0.79
CA LEU A 13 -1.46 -4.19 -0.39
C LEU A 13 -1.65 -3.18 -1.53
N LYS A 14 -1.21 -3.51 -2.74
CA LYS A 14 -1.44 -2.66 -3.92
C LYS A 14 -2.92 -2.35 -4.12
N ASN A 15 -3.78 -3.36 -4.00
CA ASN A 15 -5.23 -3.19 -4.13
C ASN A 15 -5.81 -2.29 -3.03
N ARG A 16 -5.32 -2.41 -1.79
CA ARG A 16 -5.74 -1.54 -0.67
C ARG A 16 -5.30 -0.09 -0.89
N ILE A 17 -4.05 0.13 -1.28
CA ILE A 17 -3.53 1.47 -1.59
C ILE A 17 -4.34 2.11 -2.72
N TYR A 18 -4.66 1.34 -3.76
CA TYR A 18 -5.51 1.83 -4.86
C TYR A 18 -6.91 2.24 -4.37
N ALA A 19 -7.54 1.42 -3.53
CA ALA A 19 -8.84 1.74 -2.95
C ALA A 19 -8.80 3.02 -2.10
N ILE A 20 -7.75 3.20 -1.27
CA ILE A 20 -7.59 4.41 -0.45
C ILE A 20 -7.35 5.64 -1.34
N ARG A 21 -6.50 5.55 -2.36
CA ARG A 21 -6.29 6.65 -3.32
C ARG A 21 -7.60 7.07 -3.97
N ARG A 22 -8.45 6.12 -4.34
CA ARG A 22 -9.79 6.40 -4.86
C ARG A 22 -10.69 7.06 -3.81
N ALA A 23 -10.65 6.57 -2.57
CA ALA A 23 -11.42 7.16 -1.47
C ALA A 23 -11.01 8.62 -1.22
N ILE A 24 -9.72 8.95 -1.22
CA ILE A 24 -9.20 10.32 -1.08
C ILE A 24 -9.81 11.22 -2.15
N VAL A 25 -9.72 10.81 -3.42
CA VAL A 25 -10.27 11.62 -4.55
C VAL A 25 -11.78 11.81 -4.41
N LEU A 26 -12.52 10.77 -4.01
CA LEU A 26 -13.96 10.88 -3.80
C LEU A 26 -14.29 11.80 -2.61
N SER A 27 -13.55 11.70 -1.51
CA SER A 27 -13.70 12.58 -0.36
C SER A 27 -13.41 14.04 -0.73
N ASP A 28 -12.35 14.29 -1.48
CA ASP A 28 -12.00 15.63 -1.97
C ASP A 28 -13.08 16.22 -2.89
N LEU A 29 -13.61 15.42 -3.80
CA LEU A 29 -14.63 15.87 -4.75
C LEU A 29 -16.01 16.12 -4.11
N TYR A 30 -16.45 15.23 -3.21
CA TYR A 30 -17.84 15.18 -2.75
C TYR A 30 -18.03 15.55 -1.29
N LEU A 31 -17.10 15.20 -0.41
CA LEU A 31 -17.23 15.45 1.03
C LEU A 31 -16.56 16.77 1.44
N LYS A 32 -15.41 17.10 0.82
CA LYS A 32 -14.55 18.24 1.16
C LYS A 32 -14.25 18.30 2.67
N ASP A 33 -14.06 17.13 3.24
CA ASP A 33 -13.75 16.95 4.66
C ASP A 33 -12.24 16.72 4.81
N ASP A 34 -11.55 17.79 5.20
CA ASP A 34 -10.09 17.80 5.32
C ASP A 34 -9.59 16.81 6.38
N GLU A 35 -10.36 16.56 7.46
CA GLU A 35 -9.99 15.59 8.49
C GLU A 35 -10.07 14.16 7.94
N VAL A 36 -11.14 13.83 7.22
CA VAL A 36 -11.27 12.52 6.56
C VAL A 36 -10.18 12.32 5.51
N ILE A 37 -9.87 13.35 4.71
CA ILE A 37 -8.83 13.30 3.69
C ILE A 37 -7.45 13.11 4.34
N GLN A 38 -7.18 13.78 5.45
CA GLN A 38 -5.93 13.64 6.20
C GLN A 38 -5.79 12.22 6.76
N ASN A 39 -6.82 11.70 7.42
CA ASN A 39 -6.84 10.33 7.94
C ASN A 39 -6.58 9.29 6.83
N LEU A 40 -7.21 9.46 5.66
CA LEU A 40 -6.99 8.59 4.51
C LEU A 40 -5.55 8.69 3.95
N ASN A 41 -4.94 9.87 3.99
CA ASN A 41 -3.55 10.06 3.57
C ASN A 41 -2.56 9.40 4.54
N GLU A 42 -2.81 9.45 5.84
CA GLU A 42 -2.01 8.77 6.86
C GLU A 42 -2.08 7.25 6.67
N MET A 43 -3.28 6.69 6.53
CA MET A 43 -3.47 5.26 6.23
C MET A 43 -2.79 4.85 4.92
N LYS A 44 -2.81 5.71 3.89
CA LYS A 44 -2.13 5.45 2.62
C LYS A 44 -0.62 5.34 2.83
N LEU A 45 -0.01 6.24 3.62
CA LEU A 45 1.42 6.23 3.91
C LEU A 45 1.84 4.96 4.63
N GLU A 46 1.10 4.53 5.65
CA GLU A 46 1.37 3.29 6.38
C GLU A 46 1.40 2.07 5.43
N LEU A 47 0.41 1.95 4.54
CA LEU A 47 0.36 0.85 3.57
C LEU A 47 1.49 0.92 2.53
N GLU A 48 1.90 2.14 2.12
CA GLU A 48 3.03 2.34 1.21
C GLU A 48 4.35 1.96 1.87
N GLU A 49 4.51 2.19 3.17
CA GLU A 49 5.66 1.72 3.95
C GLU A 49 5.69 0.20 4.07
N GLU A 50 4.57 -0.45 4.39
CA GLU A 50 4.45 -1.91 4.39
C GLU A 50 4.81 -2.52 3.03
N LEU A 51 4.31 -1.92 1.94
CA LEU A 51 4.62 -2.36 0.59
C LEU A 51 6.12 -2.22 0.28
N ASN A 52 6.75 -1.13 0.71
CA ASN A 52 8.19 -0.92 0.54
C ASN A 52 9.02 -1.94 1.32
N GLN A 53 8.62 -2.33 2.53
CA GLN A 53 9.29 -3.39 3.29
C GLN A 53 9.22 -4.74 2.55
N ILE A 54 8.06 -5.06 1.96
CA ILE A 54 7.90 -6.28 1.15
C ILE A 54 8.78 -6.22 -0.11
N ASN A 55 8.85 -5.08 -0.80
CA ASN A 55 9.72 -4.95 -1.97
C ASN A 55 11.20 -5.14 -1.61
N LYS A 56 11.68 -4.53 -0.51
CA LYS A 56 13.05 -4.76 -0.01
C LYS A 56 13.32 -6.22 0.34
N SER A 57 12.33 -6.89 0.90
CA SER A 57 12.43 -8.31 1.24
C SER A 57 12.55 -9.17 -0.02
N LEU A 58 11.85 -8.81 -1.10
CA LEU A 58 11.94 -9.49 -2.39
C LEU A 58 13.26 -9.22 -3.11
N GLU A 59 13.76 -7.97 -3.09
CA GLU A 59 15.08 -7.61 -3.64
C GLU A 59 16.20 -8.42 -2.97
N THR A 60 16.16 -8.54 -1.64
CA THR A 60 17.13 -9.37 -0.89
C THR A 60 17.08 -10.86 -1.31
N ILE A 61 15.90 -11.38 -1.65
CA ILE A 61 15.75 -12.76 -2.11
C ILE A 61 16.33 -12.92 -3.52
N GLU A 62 16.06 -11.99 -4.43
CA GLU A 62 16.63 -12.00 -5.78
C GLU A 62 18.16 -11.92 -5.75
N ASP A 63 18.73 -11.11 -4.86
CA ASP A 63 20.19 -10.99 -4.66
C ASP A 63 20.85 -12.25 -4.07
N MET A 64 20.10 -13.08 -3.33
CA MET A 64 20.59 -14.34 -2.76
C MET A 64 20.53 -15.53 -3.74
N GLU A 65 19.70 -15.43 -4.79
CA GLU A 65 19.55 -16.46 -5.81
C GLU A 65 20.51 -16.27 -7.00
N MET A 66 21.21 -15.12 -7.07
CA MET A 66 22.34 -14.86 -7.99
C MET A 66 23.69 -15.31 -7.44
#